data_AF-A0A519ZMK9-F1
#
_entry.id   AF-A0A519ZMK9-F1
#
_cell.length_a   1.000
_cell.length_b   1.000
_cell.length_c   1.000
_cell.angle_alpha   90.00
_cell.angle_beta   90.00
_cell.angle_gamma   90.00
#
_symmetry.space_group_name_H-M   'P 1'
#
loop_
_entity.id
_entity.type
_entity.pdbx_description
1 polymer ?
#
loop_
_entity_poly.entity_id
_entity_poly.type
_entity_poly.pdbx_seq_one_letter_code
_entity_poly.pdbx_strand_id
1 'polypeptide(L)'
;MNAPTELTHVTATAVDGHADDSPRLREIPYNYTSFSDREIVQRLLGQPAWDVLSRLRAERQTGRSARMLYEVLGDIWVVQRNPYLQDDLLDNPKRRAQLIEALHHRLAEVDKRRMPALAGSLAGTAAADASRDQLVGQLLDAARAAVDRFARSFEQVWDLRGRARKVLGKVTAKDNIKFDGLSRVSHVTDATDWRVEYPFVVLTPDTEAEMASLVKGCIELGLTIVPRGGGTGYTGGAVPLTWKSAVINTEKLEAMTEVEHVKLPGIDQPVATVWTEAGVVTQRVADAAERGGFVFAVDPTSAEASCIGGNIAMNAGGKKAVLWGTALDNLASWRMVTPDAQWLEVHRLDHNLGKIHDVTMARFELRYFNAHASGGKVDWTRPTRTEQLEIKGSVFRKEGLGKDVTDKFLAGLPGIQKEGCDGLITSARWVVHRMPAHVRTVCLEFFGNPKD
;
A
#
# COMPACT_ATOMS: atom_id res chain seq x y z
N MET A 1 -31.88 -20.12 -31.03
CA MET A 1 -32.18 -21.55 -30.83
C MET A 1 -31.53 -21.97 -29.51
N ASN A 2 -32.26 -22.78 -28.75
CA ASN A 2 -31.96 -23.21 -27.38
C ASN A 2 -30.89 -24.30 -27.28
N ALA A 3 -30.29 -24.36 -26.09
CA ALA A 3 -29.67 -25.51 -25.39
C ALA A 3 -28.13 -25.70 -25.48
N PRO A 4 -27.50 -26.19 -24.39
CA PRO A 4 -26.20 -25.75 -23.89
C PRO A 4 -25.10 -26.81 -24.04
N THR A 5 -23.83 -26.40 -24.01
CA THR A 5 -22.67 -27.31 -24.00
C THR A 5 -22.12 -27.45 -22.57
N GLU A 6 -21.94 -28.68 -22.11
CA GLU A 6 -21.61 -29.02 -20.74
C GLU A 6 -20.17 -28.65 -20.32
N LEU A 7 -20.06 -28.09 -19.10
CA LEU A 7 -18.82 -27.78 -18.39
C LEU A 7 -18.23 -29.06 -17.77
N THR A 8 -17.51 -29.88 -18.53
CA THR A 8 -16.88 -31.10 -17.98
C THR A 8 -15.37 -31.25 -18.23
N HIS A 9 -14.65 -30.17 -18.55
CA HIS A 9 -13.19 -30.27 -18.73
C HIS A 9 -12.38 -29.04 -18.26
N VAL A 10 -12.51 -28.60 -17.00
CA VAL A 10 -11.47 -27.76 -16.35
C VAL A 10 -11.30 -28.04 -14.84
N THR A 11 -11.44 -29.29 -14.40
CA THR A 11 -11.08 -29.69 -13.03
C THR A 11 -10.36 -31.03 -13.04
N ALA A 12 -9.11 -31.02 -13.49
CA ALA A 12 -8.22 -32.17 -13.36
C ALA A 12 -6.80 -31.67 -13.06
N THR A 13 -6.56 -31.32 -11.80
CA THR A 13 -5.23 -31.29 -11.13
C THR A 13 -5.32 -31.08 -9.62
N ALA A 14 -6.52 -31.07 -9.03
CA ALA A 14 -6.71 -31.07 -7.58
C ALA A 14 -7.38 -32.38 -7.14
N VAL A 15 -6.69 -33.51 -7.30
CA VAL A 15 -7.10 -34.78 -6.70
C VAL A 15 -5.86 -35.46 -6.14
N ASP A 16 -5.57 -35.15 -4.89
CA ASP A 16 -5.06 -36.12 -3.92
C ASP A 16 -5.91 -35.95 -2.66
N GLY A 17 -7.11 -36.56 -2.73
CA GLY A 17 -8.05 -36.67 -1.63
C GLY A 17 -7.88 -38.00 -0.94
N HIS A 18 -7.38 -37.98 0.30
CA HIS A 18 -7.80 -38.98 1.28
C HIS A 18 -9.08 -38.47 1.95
N ALA A 19 -10.10 -39.32 1.91
CA ALA A 19 -11.43 -39.10 2.47
C ALA A 19 -11.40 -38.97 4.00
N ASP A 20 -11.97 -37.89 4.52
CA ASP A 20 -12.71 -37.86 5.77
C ASP A 20 -13.76 -36.74 5.69
N ASP A 21 -15.01 -37.10 5.97
CA ASP A 21 -16.23 -36.33 5.72
C ASP A 21 -16.59 -35.53 6.98
N SER A 22 -16.15 -34.28 7.07
CA SER A 22 -16.77 -33.22 7.89
C SER A 22 -16.29 -31.82 7.43
N PRO A 23 -17.16 -30.79 7.40
CA PRO A 23 -16.75 -29.46 6.99
C PRO A 23 -15.81 -28.87 8.05
N ARG A 24 -14.62 -28.41 7.63
CA ARG A 24 -13.63 -27.74 8.50
C ARG A 24 -14.25 -26.52 9.20
N LEU A 25 -14.83 -26.72 10.38
CA LEU A 25 -15.17 -25.67 11.33
C LEU A 25 -13.85 -25.03 11.78
N ARG A 26 -13.66 -23.74 11.48
CA ARG A 26 -12.53 -22.95 12.02
C ARG A 26 -12.50 -23.10 13.53
N GLU A 27 -11.34 -23.42 14.11
CA GLU A 27 -11.19 -23.63 15.56
C GLU A 27 -10.89 -22.30 16.27
N ILE A 28 -10.31 -21.31 15.57
CA ILE A 28 -10.15 -19.95 16.08
C ILE A 28 -11.50 -19.22 15.98
N PRO A 29 -12.09 -18.79 17.10
CA PRO A 29 -13.35 -18.06 17.08
C PRO A 29 -13.16 -16.66 16.48
N TYR A 30 -14.24 -16.10 15.93
CA TYR A 30 -14.30 -14.73 15.40
C TYR A 30 -13.28 -14.42 14.29
N ASN A 31 -12.73 -15.45 13.64
CA ASN A 31 -11.91 -15.27 12.46
C ASN A 31 -12.79 -14.88 11.26
N TYR A 32 -13.03 -13.59 11.10
CA TYR A 32 -13.73 -12.99 9.96
C TYR A 32 -12.78 -12.58 8.82
N THR A 33 -11.55 -13.07 8.85
CA THR A 33 -10.52 -12.77 7.84
C THR A 33 -10.37 -13.92 6.83
N SER A 34 -9.69 -13.66 5.71
CA SER A 34 -9.32 -14.69 4.74
C SER A 34 -8.23 -15.65 5.26
N PHE A 35 -7.58 -15.32 6.38
CA PHE A 35 -6.55 -16.18 6.98
C PHE A 35 -7.14 -17.46 7.57
N SER A 36 -6.46 -18.56 7.32
CA SER A 36 -6.69 -19.86 7.98
C SER A 36 -6.17 -19.87 9.41
N ASP A 37 -6.63 -20.84 10.22
CA ASP A 37 -6.11 -21.03 11.58
C ASP A 37 -4.59 -21.25 11.58
N ARG A 38 -4.06 -21.95 10.57
CA ARG A 38 -2.63 -22.15 10.36
C ARG A 38 -1.90 -20.82 10.27
N GLU A 39 -2.40 -19.93 9.43
CA GLU A 39 -1.79 -18.64 9.16
C GLU A 39 -1.84 -17.69 10.37
N ILE A 40 -2.90 -17.77 11.17
CA ILE A 40 -3.01 -17.00 12.41
C ILE A 40 -2.04 -17.54 13.46
N VAL A 41 -2.01 -18.86 13.65
CA VAL A 41 -1.06 -19.51 14.57
C VAL A 41 0.39 -19.19 14.18
N GLN A 42 0.75 -19.32 12.91
CA GLN A 42 2.10 -19.01 12.43
C GLN A 42 2.48 -17.55 12.69
N ARG A 43 1.55 -16.60 12.53
CA ARG A 43 1.80 -15.17 12.82
C ARG A 43 1.95 -14.88 14.31
N LEU A 44 1.11 -15.50 15.14
CA LEU A 44 1.09 -15.21 16.58
C LEU A 44 2.17 -15.99 17.35
N LEU A 45 2.36 -17.27 17.01
CA LEU A 45 3.18 -18.23 17.77
C LEU A 45 4.41 -18.75 16.99
N GLY A 46 4.42 -18.62 15.67
CA GLY A 46 5.50 -19.12 14.81
C GLY A 46 5.24 -20.51 14.21
N GLN A 47 6.04 -20.87 13.19
CA GLN A 47 5.97 -22.18 12.52
C GLN A 47 6.14 -23.37 13.50
N PRO A 48 7.10 -23.37 14.44
CA PRO A 48 7.28 -24.52 15.35
C PRO A 48 6.03 -24.82 16.18
N ALA A 49 5.29 -23.79 16.61
CA ALA A 49 4.05 -23.98 17.37
C ALA A 49 2.94 -24.61 16.53
N TRP A 50 2.85 -24.27 15.24
CA TRP A 50 1.89 -24.93 14.34
C TRP A 50 2.19 -26.42 14.15
N ASP A 51 3.47 -26.78 14.04
CA ASP A 51 3.89 -28.18 13.88
C ASP A 51 3.55 -28.99 15.14
N VAL A 52 3.79 -28.42 16.32
CA VAL A 52 3.39 -29.04 17.60
C VAL A 52 1.88 -29.18 17.72
N LEU A 53 1.10 -28.15 17.37
CA LEU A 53 -0.37 -28.21 17.36
C LEU A 53 -0.90 -29.29 16.41
N SER A 54 -0.30 -29.40 15.23
CA SER A 54 -0.67 -30.40 14.22
C SER A 54 -0.42 -31.82 14.73
N ARG A 55 0.71 -32.04 15.41
CA ARG A 55 1.04 -33.32 16.04
C ARG A 55 0.05 -33.68 17.15
N LEU A 56 -0.24 -32.74 18.06
CA LEU A 56 -1.18 -32.97 19.17
C LEU A 56 -2.63 -33.20 18.69
N ARG A 57 -3.04 -32.59 17.57
CA ARG A 57 -4.37 -32.82 16.96
C ARG A 57 -4.52 -34.26 16.44
N ALA A 58 -3.46 -34.84 15.86
CA ALA A 58 -3.50 -36.21 15.36
C ALA A 58 -3.74 -37.25 16.48
N GLU A 59 -3.38 -36.92 17.72
CA GLU A 59 -3.51 -37.80 18.89
C GLU A 59 -4.92 -37.80 19.54
N ARG A 60 -5.92 -37.10 18.96
CA ARG A 60 -7.37 -37.13 19.29
C ARG A 60 -7.78 -37.03 20.79
N GLN A 61 -6.96 -36.42 21.66
CA GLN A 61 -7.23 -36.35 23.11
C GLN A 61 -7.29 -34.93 23.73
N THR A 62 -7.20 -33.83 22.97
CA THR A 62 -6.96 -32.46 23.52
C THR A 62 -8.09 -31.44 23.28
N GLY A 63 -9.35 -31.84 23.11
CA GLY A 63 -10.42 -30.93 22.66
C GLY A 63 -10.61 -29.66 23.50
N ARG A 64 -10.65 -29.76 24.84
CA ARG A 64 -10.95 -28.61 25.71
C ARG A 64 -9.76 -27.64 25.88
N SER A 65 -8.54 -28.17 26.05
CA SER A 65 -7.34 -27.35 26.19
C SER A 65 -6.94 -26.66 24.88
N ALA A 66 -7.09 -27.37 23.75
CA ALA A 66 -6.88 -26.78 22.42
C ALA A 66 -7.88 -25.65 22.15
N ARG A 67 -9.17 -25.85 22.47
CA ARG A 67 -10.19 -24.81 22.34
C ARG A 67 -9.85 -23.55 23.14
N MET A 68 -9.42 -23.69 24.39
CA MET A 68 -9.03 -22.54 25.22
C MET A 68 -7.82 -21.79 24.65
N LEU A 69 -6.85 -22.49 24.08
CA LEU A 69 -5.73 -21.87 23.37
C LEU A 69 -6.22 -21.11 22.13
N TYR A 70 -7.07 -21.71 21.30
CA TYR A 70 -7.62 -21.03 20.12
C TYR A 70 -8.50 -19.83 20.48
N GLU A 71 -9.22 -19.86 21.60
CA GLU A 71 -9.94 -18.70 22.13
C GLU A 71 -8.98 -17.55 22.50
N VAL A 72 -7.83 -17.86 23.14
CA VAL A 72 -6.79 -16.84 23.42
C VAL A 72 -6.23 -16.25 22.13
N LEU A 73 -5.91 -17.10 21.14
CA LEU A 73 -5.40 -16.63 19.84
C LEU A 73 -6.44 -15.81 19.07
N GLY A 74 -7.71 -16.21 19.12
CA GLY A 74 -8.83 -15.50 18.51
C GLY A 74 -9.04 -14.11 19.11
N ASP A 75 -8.98 -14.00 20.44
CA ASP A 75 -9.10 -12.71 21.14
C ASP A 75 -7.94 -11.77 20.79
N ILE A 76 -6.70 -12.27 20.70
CA ILE A 76 -5.56 -11.47 20.22
C ILE A 76 -5.79 -11.04 18.77
N TRP A 77 -6.18 -11.98 17.91
CA TRP A 77 -6.32 -11.75 16.47
C TRP A 77 -7.42 -10.73 16.15
N VAL A 78 -8.59 -10.85 16.78
CA VAL A 78 -9.72 -9.94 16.53
C VAL A 78 -9.37 -8.51 16.92
N VAL A 79 -8.63 -8.31 18.01
CA VAL A 79 -8.16 -6.97 18.42
C VAL A 79 -7.07 -6.46 17.49
N GLN A 80 -6.08 -7.28 17.12
CA GLN A 80 -5.03 -6.88 16.18
C GLN A 80 -5.59 -6.50 14.80
N ARG A 81 -6.72 -7.08 14.39
CA ARG A 81 -7.37 -6.83 13.10
C ARG A 81 -8.49 -5.81 13.13
N ASN A 82 -8.76 -5.18 14.28
CA ASN A 82 -9.82 -4.19 14.43
C ASN A 82 -9.30 -2.90 15.08
N PRO A 83 -9.01 -1.86 14.29
CA PRO A 83 -8.57 -0.56 14.80
C PRO A 83 -9.52 0.07 15.85
N TYR A 84 -10.83 -0.17 15.76
CA TYR A 84 -11.78 0.35 16.74
C TYR A 84 -11.62 -0.30 18.12
N LEU A 85 -11.35 -1.62 18.17
CA LEU A 85 -11.04 -2.31 19.42
C LEU A 85 -9.68 -1.87 19.97
N GLN A 86 -8.69 -1.63 19.09
CA GLN A 86 -7.40 -1.09 19.51
C GLN A 86 -7.56 0.27 20.17
N ASP A 87 -8.30 1.18 19.54
CA ASP A 87 -8.53 2.53 20.04
C ASP A 87 -9.28 2.50 21.39
N ASP A 88 -10.34 1.69 21.51
CA ASP A 88 -11.07 1.51 22.77
C ASP A 88 -10.17 1.02 23.92
N LEU A 89 -9.29 0.04 23.65
CA LEU A 89 -8.36 -0.51 24.65
C LEU A 89 -7.17 0.40 24.94
N LEU A 90 -6.77 1.26 24.01
CA LEU A 90 -5.79 2.31 24.26
C LEU A 90 -6.36 3.37 25.20
N ASP A 91 -7.60 3.79 24.96
CA ASP A 91 -8.29 4.84 25.72
C ASP A 91 -8.81 4.35 27.08
N ASN A 92 -9.00 3.04 27.27
CA ASN A 92 -9.49 2.43 28.51
C ASN A 92 -8.50 1.44 29.14
N PRO A 93 -7.48 1.91 29.90
CA PRO A 93 -6.46 1.06 30.51
C PRO A 93 -7.01 -0.06 31.42
N LYS A 94 -8.12 0.19 32.11
CA LYS A 94 -8.78 -0.82 32.96
C LYS A 94 -9.33 -1.99 32.14
N ARG A 95 -10.02 -1.70 31.03
CA ARG A 95 -10.55 -2.73 30.13
C ARG A 95 -9.43 -3.51 29.47
N ARG A 96 -8.34 -2.83 29.08
CA ARG A 96 -7.12 -3.47 28.60
C ARG A 96 -6.54 -4.44 29.64
N ALA A 97 -6.39 -4.00 30.89
CA ALA A 97 -5.87 -4.85 31.95
C ALA A 97 -6.75 -6.11 32.17
N GLN A 98 -8.08 -5.93 32.20
CA GLN A 98 -9.04 -7.05 32.33
C GLN A 98 -8.92 -8.05 31.17
N LEU A 99 -8.77 -7.58 29.93
CA LEU A 99 -8.55 -8.46 28.78
C LEU A 99 -7.25 -9.27 28.95
N ILE A 100 -6.13 -8.60 29.24
CA ILE A 100 -4.83 -9.27 29.40
C ILE A 100 -4.86 -10.29 30.55
N GLU A 101 -5.46 -9.93 31.69
CA GLU A 101 -5.65 -10.84 32.83
C GLU A 101 -6.49 -12.07 32.44
N ALA A 102 -7.59 -11.87 31.70
CA ALA A 102 -8.42 -12.97 31.23
C ALA A 102 -7.67 -13.92 30.28
N LEU A 103 -6.81 -13.40 29.39
CA LEU A 103 -5.96 -14.22 28.51
C LEU A 103 -4.96 -15.06 29.32
N HIS A 104 -4.26 -14.45 30.28
CA HIS A 104 -3.34 -15.18 31.16
C HIS A 104 -4.08 -16.23 32.02
N HIS A 105 -5.25 -15.90 32.54
CA HIS A 105 -6.07 -16.83 33.32
C HIS A 105 -6.46 -18.06 32.49
N ARG A 106 -6.90 -17.88 31.22
CA ARG A 106 -7.20 -19.01 30.34
C ARG A 106 -5.97 -19.89 30.07
N LEU A 107 -4.80 -19.29 29.84
CA LEU A 107 -3.56 -20.06 29.68
C LEU A 107 -3.18 -20.82 30.96
N ALA A 108 -3.39 -20.23 32.14
CA ALA A 108 -3.17 -20.92 33.42
C ALA A 108 -4.12 -22.10 33.63
N GLU A 109 -5.37 -22.01 33.20
CA GLU A 109 -6.33 -23.12 33.23
C GLU A 109 -5.95 -24.27 32.27
N VAL A 110 -5.30 -23.95 31.13
CA VAL A 110 -4.72 -24.99 30.26
C VAL A 110 -3.53 -25.65 30.95
N ASP A 111 -2.67 -24.88 31.60
CA ASP A 111 -1.49 -25.37 32.34
C ASP A 111 -1.89 -26.29 33.50
N LYS A 112 -2.93 -25.96 34.28
CA LYS A 112 -3.47 -26.83 35.36
C LYS A 112 -3.96 -28.19 34.88
N ARG A 113 -4.35 -28.30 33.61
CA ARG A 113 -4.85 -29.54 33.00
C ARG A 113 -3.76 -30.40 32.39
N ARG A 114 -2.52 -29.94 32.44
CA ARG A 114 -1.37 -30.78 32.13
C ARG A 114 -1.33 -31.93 33.11
N MET A 115 -1.17 -33.14 32.59
CA MET A 115 -1.00 -34.34 33.39
C MET A 115 0.49 -34.69 33.33
N PRO A 116 1.33 -34.19 34.27
CA PRO A 116 2.67 -34.71 34.39
C PRO A 116 2.55 -36.21 34.70
N ALA A 117 3.37 -37.04 34.03
CA ALA A 117 3.27 -38.50 34.09
C ALA A 117 3.10 -38.98 35.54
N LEU A 118 1.92 -39.54 35.85
CA LEU A 118 1.65 -40.13 37.17
C LEU A 118 2.54 -41.37 37.34
N ALA A 119 3.19 -41.45 38.52
CA ALA A 119 3.90 -42.64 38.95
C ALA A 119 2.91 -43.82 39.08
N GLY A 120 2.71 -44.58 38.01
CA GLY A 120 1.76 -45.69 37.95
C GLY A 120 1.25 -46.07 36.57
N SER A 121 1.54 -45.29 35.52
CA SER A 121 1.18 -45.71 34.15
C SER A 121 2.15 -46.78 33.63
N LEU A 122 1.68 -47.67 32.75
CA LEU A 122 2.54 -48.66 32.07
C LEU A 122 3.73 -47.94 31.41
N ALA A 123 4.93 -48.54 31.43
CA ALA A 123 6.16 -47.87 31.02
C ALA A 123 6.11 -47.26 29.60
N GLY A 124 5.30 -47.83 28.69
CA GLY A 124 5.07 -47.31 27.34
C GLY A 124 4.14 -46.09 27.27
N THR A 125 3.17 -45.95 28.17
CA THR A 125 2.25 -44.80 28.21
C THR A 125 2.88 -43.62 28.96
N ALA A 126 3.73 -43.88 29.96
CA ALA A 126 4.42 -42.85 30.74
C ALA A 126 5.30 -41.95 29.86
N ALA A 127 6.04 -42.56 28.93
CA ALA A 127 6.93 -41.84 28.01
C ALA A 127 6.13 -41.01 26.97
N ALA A 128 5.01 -41.55 26.50
CA ALA A 128 4.11 -40.84 25.59
C ALA A 128 3.44 -39.64 26.28
N ASP A 129 2.96 -39.81 27.51
CA ASP A 129 2.33 -38.76 28.31
C ASP A 129 3.34 -37.67 28.69
N ALA A 130 4.57 -38.04 29.05
CA ALA A 130 5.66 -37.09 29.32
C ALA A 130 6.06 -36.29 28.06
N SER A 131 6.17 -36.96 26.91
CA SER A 131 6.48 -36.28 25.63
C SER A 131 5.37 -35.30 25.24
N ARG A 132 4.12 -35.70 25.41
CA ARG A 132 2.95 -34.85 25.16
C ARG A 132 2.90 -33.66 26.11
N ASP A 133 3.15 -33.87 27.40
CA ASP A 133 3.20 -32.78 28.38
C ASP A 133 4.27 -31.74 28.01
N GLN A 134 5.43 -32.19 27.56
CA GLN A 134 6.50 -31.31 27.07
C GLN A 134 6.05 -30.48 25.86
N LEU A 135 5.36 -31.10 24.89
CA LEU A 135 4.82 -30.42 23.72
C LEU A 135 3.76 -29.37 24.09
N VAL A 136 2.86 -29.69 25.03
CA VAL A 136 1.87 -28.74 25.55
C VAL A 136 2.55 -27.58 26.29
N GLY A 137 3.59 -27.85 27.07
CA GLY A 137 4.42 -26.83 27.71
C GLY A 137 5.03 -25.84 26.71
N GLN A 138 5.62 -26.34 25.62
CA GLN A 138 6.17 -25.50 24.55
C GLN A 138 5.13 -24.58 23.91
N LEU A 139 3.90 -25.08 23.69
CA LEU A 139 2.81 -24.25 23.16
C LEU A 139 2.36 -23.18 24.15
N LEU A 140 2.29 -23.51 25.44
CA LEU A 140 1.92 -22.56 26.48
C LEU A 140 2.96 -21.45 26.61
N ASP A 141 4.25 -21.77 26.54
CA ASP A 141 5.32 -20.78 26.57
C ASP A 141 5.22 -19.84 25.36
N ALA A 142 5.01 -20.39 24.16
CA ALA A 142 4.79 -19.59 22.95
C ALA A 142 3.55 -18.68 23.06
N ALA A 143 2.45 -19.21 23.61
CA ALA A 143 1.20 -18.48 23.81
C ALA A 143 1.33 -17.37 24.87
N ARG A 144 1.99 -17.64 26.01
CA ARG A 144 2.29 -16.61 27.03
C ARG A 144 3.14 -15.50 26.42
N ALA A 145 4.18 -15.85 25.67
CA ALA A 145 5.00 -14.86 24.99
C ALA A 145 4.20 -14.03 23.97
N ALA A 146 3.20 -14.61 23.30
CA ALA A 146 2.31 -13.89 22.40
C ALA A 146 1.36 -12.94 23.14
N VAL A 147 0.80 -13.33 24.29
CA VAL A 147 0.02 -12.43 25.16
C VAL A 147 0.88 -11.28 25.66
N ASP A 148 2.12 -11.54 26.08
CA ASP A 148 3.05 -10.50 26.53
C ASP A 148 3.41 -9.52 25.42
N ARG A 149 3.66 -10.01 24.19
CA ARG A 149 3.87 -9.15 23.01
C ARG A 149 2.62 -8.32 22.70
N PHE A 150 1.43 -8.93 22.78
CA PHE A 150 0.16 -8.24 22.56
C PHE A 150 -0.04 -7.12 23.59
N ALA A 151 0.18 -7.38 24.87
CA ALA A 151 0.10 -6.40 25.95
C ALA A 151 1.07 -5.22 25.72
N ARG A 152 2.36 -5.51 25.45
CA ARG A 152 3.38 -4.48 25.17
C ARG A 152 3.08 -3.64 23.92
N SER A 153 2.34 -4.19 22.96
CA SER A 153 2.03 -3.46 21.73
C SER A 153 1.19 -2.19 21.99
N PHE A 154 0.30 -2.21 22.99
CA PHE A 154 -0.50 -1.04 23.37
C PHE A 154 0.37 0.09 23.93
N GLU A 155 1.35 -0.23 24.76
CA GLU A 155 2.31 0.75 25.30
C GLU A 155 3.15 1.37 24.18
N GLN A 156 3.66 0.53 23.28
CA GLN A 156 4.42 0.98 22.12
C GLN A 156 3.62 1.93 21.22
N VAL A 157 2.35 1.60 20.94
CA VAL A 157 1.46 2.43 20.13
C VAL A 157 1.13 3.73 20.85
N TRP A 158 0.85 3.68 22.16
CA TRP A 158 0.57 4.86 22.97
C TRP A 158 1.73 5.86 22.95
N ASP A 159 2.94 5.39 23.23
CA ASP A 159 4.15 6.20 23.25
C ASP A 159 4.47 6.78 21.86
N LEU A 160 4.31 5.96 20.82
CA LEU A 160 4.52 6.40 19.45
C LEU A 160 3.47 7.45 19.04
N ARG A 161 2.19 7.32 19.45
CA ARG A 161 1.15 8.36 19.23
C ARG A 161 1.51 9.67 19.92
N GLY A 162 2.02 9.62 21.15
CA GLY A 162 2.49 10.79 21.88
C GLY A 162 3.63 11.52 21.14
N ARG A 163 4.65 10.77 20.71
CA ARG A 163 5.77 11.32 19.92
C ARG A 163 5.31 11.85 18.57
N ALA A 164 4.45 11.12 17.85
CA ALA A 164 3.94 11.51 16.55
C ALA A 164 3.14 12.82 16.61
N ARG A 165 2.26 12.99 17.61
CA ARG A 165 1.55 14.26 17.83
C ARG A 165 2.51 15.42 18.08
N LYS A 166 3.59 15.20 18.84
CA LYS A 166 4.59 16.23 19.14
C LYS A 166 5.44 16.62 17.92
N VAL A 167 5.82 15.64 17.10
CA VAL A 167 6.66 15.87 15.92
C VAL A 167 5.83 16.43 14.77
N LEU A 168 4.76 15.75 14.39
CA LEU A 168 3.94 16.08 13.23
C LEU A 168 2.99 17.26 13.50
N GLY A 169 2.54 17.45 14.75
CA GLY A 169 1.68 18.59 15.11
C GLY A 169 2.36 19.96 15.05
N LYS A 170 3.68 20.01 14.83
CA LYS A 170 4.42 21.25 14.54
C LYS A 170 4.33 21.66 13.07
N VAL A 171 3.96 20.73 12.19
CA VAL A 171 4.09 20.89 10.73
C VAL A 171 2.76 20.82 10.01
N THR A 172 1.75 20.20 10.61
CA THR A 172 0.39 20.11 10.06
C THR A 172 -0.65 20.29 11.16
N ALA A 173 -1.90 20.58 10.78
CA ALA A 173 -3.01 20.67 11.71
C ALA A 173 -3.27 19.34 12.43
N LYS A 174 -3.75 19.40 13.67
CA LYS A 174 -4.03 18.20 14.49
C LYS A 174 -4.95 17.21 13.78
N ASP A 175 -5.97 17.72 13.08
CA ASP A 175 -6.97 16.89 12.40
C ASP A 175 -6.42 16.21 11.14
N ASN A 176 -5.22 16.59 10.68
CA ASN A 176 -4.51 15.90 9.62
C ASN A 176 -3.68 14.71 10.11
N ILE A 177 -3.59 14.48 11.43
CA ILE A 177 -2.86 13.37 12.04
C ILE A 177 -3.88 12.34 12.53
N LYS A 178 -4.29 11.45 11.64
CA LYS A 178 -5.44 10.57 11.83
C LYS A 178 -5.00 9.21 12.36
N PHE A 179 -5.31 8.97 13.63
CA PHE A 179 -5.10 7.68 14.29
C PHE A 179 -6.37 6.83 14.38
N ASP A 180 -7.52 7.40 14.03
CA ASP A 180 -8.82 6.79 14.20
C ASP A 180 -9.02 5.58 13.29
N GLY A 181 -9.91 4.68 13.72
CA GLY A 181 -10.24 3.46 13.01
C GLY A 181 -10.75 3.68 11.59
N LEU A 182 -11.60 4.68 11.34
CA LEU A 182 -12.17 4.92 10.01
C LEU A 182 -11.07 5.25 8.99
N SER A 183 -10.21 6.20 9.34
CA SER A 183 -9.09 6.60 8.48
C SER A 183 -8.15 5.43 8.21
N ARG A 184 -7.76 4.67 9.25
CA ARG A 184 -6.87 3.52 9.09
C ARG A 184 -7.49 2.39 8.26
N VAL A 185 -8.79 2.12 8.42
CA VAL A 185 -9.53 1.11 7.65
C VAL A 185 -9.63 1.49 6.18
N SER A 186 -9.98 2.74 5.86
CA SER A 186 -10.11 3.19 4.46
C SER A 186 -8.78 3.27 3.70
N HIS A 187 -7.65 3.20 4.41
CA HIS A 187 -6.29 3.31 3.84
C HIS A 187 -5.49 2.01 3.96
N VAL A 188 -6.13 0.89 4.31
CA VAL A 188 -5.49 -0.43 4.45
C VAL A 188 -5.25 -1.13 3.11
N THR A 189 -5.97 -0.75 2.05
CA THR A 189 -5.99 -1.43 0.74
C THR A 189 -6.05 -0.44 -0.41
N ASP A 190 -5.58 -0.87 -1.58
CA ASP A 190 -5.90 -0.29 -2.88
C ASP A 190 -6.85 -1.23 -3.67
N ALA A 191 -6.93 -1.08 -5.00
CA ALA A 191 -7.80 -1.87 -5.85
C ALA A 191 -7.36 -3.35 -6.01
N THR A 192 -6.20 -3.75 -5.46
CA THR A 192 -5.84 -5.16 -5.30
C THR A 192 -6.70 -5.90 -4.27
N ASP A 193 -7.39 -5.14 -3.41
CA ASP A 193 -8.17 -5.65 -2.27
C ASP A 193 -7.31 -6.33 -1.19
N TRP A 194 -5.98 -6.18 -1.24
CA TRP A 194 -5.05 -6.71 -0.24
C TRP A 194 -5.12 -5.92 1.07
N ARG A 195 -5.43 -6.62 2.16
CA ARG A 195 -5.52 -6.05 3.52
C ARG A 195 -4.45 -6.63 4.43
N VAL A 196 -3.19 -6.31 4.15
CA VAL A 196 -2.03 -6.89 4.85
C VAL A 196 -1.92 -6.31 6.26
N GLU A 197 -1.61 -5.03 6.40
CA GLU A 197 -1.52 -4.35 7.70
C GLU A 197 -2.29 -3.04 7.73
N TYR A 198 -2.77 -2.65 8.91
CA TYR A 198 -3.31 -1.30 9.13
C TYR A 198 -2.17 -0.32 9.34
N PRO A 199 -2.22 0.88 8.75
CA PRO A 199 -1.19 1.87 9.00
C PRO A 199 -1.27 2.35 10.46
N PHE A 200 -0.14 2.79 11.02
CA PHE A 200 -0.10 3.40 12.35
C PHE A 200 -0.82 4.75 12.35
N VAL A 201 -0.64 5.53 11.29
CA VAL A 201 -1.25 6.85 11.12
C VAL A 201 -1.55 7.14 9.65
N VAL A 202 -2.63 7.88 9.40
CA VAL A 202 -2.91 8.49 8.10
C VAL A 202 -2.67 9.99 8.21
N LEU A 203 -1.91 10.55 7.28
CA LEU A 203 -1.58 11.97 7.21
C LEU A 203 -2.27 12.59 6.00
N THR A 204 -2.98 13.70 6.20
CA THR A 204 -3.76 14.36 5.14
C THR A 204 -3.39 15.85 5.05
N PRO A 205 -2.22 16.22 4.50
CA PRO A 205 -1.76 17.62 4.42
C PRO A 205 -2.81 18.54 3.78
N ASP A 206 -2.84 19.81 4.18
CA ASP A 206 -3.69 20.83 3.54
C ASP A 206 -3.00 21.47 2.34
N THR A 207 -1.66 21.52 2.36
CA THR A 207 -0.85 22.21 1.36
C THR A 207 0.40 21.41 1.02
N GLU A 208 0.91 21.56 -0.21
CA GLU A 208 2.16 20.90 -0.58
C GLU A 208 3.34 21.34 0.31
N ALA A 209 3.33 22.57 0.84
CA ALA A 209 4.41 23.11 1.68
C ALA A 209 4.70 22.27 2.94
N GLU A 210 3.73 21.50 3.42
CA GLU A 210 3.87 20.61 4.57
C GLU A 210 4.69 19.34 4.27
N MET A 211 4.75 18.94 3.00
CA MET A 211 5.18 17.59 2.58
C MET A 211 6.60 17.24 3.03
N ALA A 212 7.59 18.12 2.81
CA ALA A 212 8.97 17.88 3.23
C ALA A 212 9.09 17.67 4.74
N SER A 213 8.38 18.48 5.51
CA SER A 213 8.42 18.39 6.98
C SER A 213 7.66 17.16 7.49
N LEU A 214 6.58 16.75 6.82
CA LEU A 214 5.89 15.48 7.13
C LEU A 214 6.77 14.27 6.85
N VAL A 215 7.43 14.22 5.69
CA VAL A 215 8.37 13.14 5.36
C VAL A 215 9.47 13.05 6.41
N LYS A 216 10.12 14.17 6.75
CA LYS A 216 11.13 14.21 7.80
C LYS A 216 10.62 13.71 9.14
N GLY A 217 9.43 14.16 9.56
CA GLY A 217 8.82 13.75 10.81
C GLY A 217 8.52 12.25 10.84
N CYS A 218 8.05 11.68 9.75
CA CYS A 218 7.83 10.23 9.62
C CYS A 218 9.14 9.44 9.73
N ILE A 219 10.21 9.90 9.07
CA ILE A 219 11.54 9.26 9.16
C ILE A 219 12.11 9.36 10.59
N GLU A 220 11.98 10.51 11.27
CA GLU A 220 12.39 10.68 12.67
C GLU A 220 11.65 9.72 13.62
N LEU A 221 10.38 9.44 13.35
CA LEU A 221 9.57 8.48 14.11
C LEU A 221 9.87 7.01 13.75
N GLY A 222 10.67 6.79 12.69
CA GLY A 222 10.98 5.48 12.13
C GLY A 222 9.75 4.79 11.53
N LEU A 223 8.90 5.57 10.84
CA LEU A 223 7.72 5.10 10.12
C LEU A 223 8.07 4.82 8.66
N THR A 224 7.63 3.68 8.12
CA THR A 224 7.62 3.45 6.68
C THR A 224 6.57 4.35 6.03
N ILE A 225 6.95 5.15 5.04
CA ILE A 225 6.02 6.07 4.37
C ILE A 225 5.39 5.35 3.17
N VAL A 226 4.06 5.43 3.06
CA VAL A 226 3.28 4.92 1.94
C VAL A 226 2.54 6.10 1.29
N PRO A 227 2.96 6.59 0.12
CA PRO A 227 2.22 7.63 -0.58
C PRO A 227 0.91 7.09 -1.13
N ARG A 228 -0.12 7.94 -1.10
CA ARG A 228 -1.45 7.58 -1.58
C ARG A 228 -2.18 8.79 -2.16
N GLY A 229 -2.78 8.62 -3.34
CA GLY A 229 -3.89 9.45 -3.83
C GLY A 229 -5.20 8.68 -3.68
N GLY A 230 -6.05 8.63 -4.72
CA GLY A 230 -7.34 7.91 -4.66
C GLY A 230 -7.30 6.38 -4.50
N GLY A 231 -6.14 5.75 -4.30
CA GLY A 231 -6.04 4.32 -3.94
C GLY A 231 -6.51 3.33 -5.01
N THR A 232 -6.51 3.72 -6.29
CA THR A 232 -7.02 2.89 -7.41
C THR A 232 -5.96 1.96 -8.04
N GLY A 233 -4.81 1.76 -7.41
CA GLY A 233 -3.71 0.95 -7.94
C GLY A 233 -4.00 -0.56 -7.87
N TYR A 234 -3.47 -1.31 -8.85
CA TYR A 234 -3.61 -2.78 -8.94
C TYR A 234 -2.30 -3.54 -8.68
N THR A 235 -1.31 -2.88 -8.08
CA THR A 235 0.02 -3.45 -7.80
C THR A 235 0.35 -3.55 -6.31
N GLY A 236 -0.55 -3.07 -5.43
CA GLY A 236 -0.31 -3.06 -3.98
C GLY A 236 0.57 -1.90 -3.52
N GLY A 237 0.92 -0.94 -4.40
CA GLY A 237 1.84 0.16 -4.10
C GLY A 237 1.36 1.11 -2.98
N ALA A 238 0.06 1.14 -2.70
CA ALA A 238 -0.52 1.93 -1.61
C ALA A 238 -1.00 1.07 -0.41
N VAL A 239 -0.58 -0.20 -0.35
CA VAL A 239 -0.95 -1.15 0.72
C VAL A 239 0.11 -1.15 1.81
N PRO A 240 -0.23 -0.84 3.07
CA PRO A 240 0.71 -0.94 4.18
C PRO A 240 1.08 -2.41 4.45
N LEU A 241 2.37 -2.70 4.50
CA LEU A 241 2.91 -4.05 4.78
C LEU A 241 3.42 -4.21 6.21
N THR A 242 3.46 -3.12 6.98
CA THR A 242 3.91 -3.09 8.36
C THR A 242 3.01 -2.17 9.18
N TRP A 243 2.72 -2.55 10.43
CA TRP A 243 1.95 -1.72 11.35
C TRP A 243 2.61 -0.36 11.58
N LYS A 244 3.95 -0.30 11.55
CA LYS A 244 4.75 0.91 11.80
C LYS A 244 4.93 1.74 10.53
N SER A 245 3.80 2.07 9.89
CA SER A 245 3.75 2.85 8.65
C SER A 245 2.87 4.09 8.76
N ALA A 246 3.21 5.11 7.99
CA ALA A 246 2.40 6.30 7.77
C ALA A 246 1.91 6.31 6.33
N VAL A 247 0.61 6.35 6.13
CA VAL A 247 0.05 6.64 4.81
C VAL A 247 -0.06 8.15 4.68
N ILE A 248 0.59 8.76 3.68
CA ILE A 248 0.42 10.18 3.36
C ILE A 248 -0.56 10.26 2.19
N ASN A 249 -1.81 10.65 2.49
CA ASN A 249 -2.85 10.81 1.49
C ASN A 249 -2.87 12.27 0.96
N THR A 250 -2.57 12.43 -0.33
CA THR A 250 -2.47 13.73 -1.00
C THR A 250 -3.77 14.21 -1.63
N GLU A 251 -4.91 13.52 -1.47
CA GLU A 251 -6.20 13.89 -2.09
C GLU A 251 -6.68 15.32 -1.77
N LYS A 252 -6.26 15.90 -0.65
CA LYS A 252 -6.55 17.31 -0.30
C LYS A 252 -5.73 18.34 -1.10
N LEU A 253 -4.64 17.93 -1.73
CA LEU A 253 -3.81 18.77 -2.59
C LEU A 253 -4.49 18.85 -3.97
N GLU A 254 -5.55 19.63 -4.08
CA GLU A 254 -6.45 19.65 -5.23
C GLU A 254 -6.44 20.96 -6.03
N ALA A 255 -5.47 21.85 -5.80
CA ALA A 255 -5.34 23.07 -6.58
C ALA A 255 -4.95 22.75 -8.03
N MET A 256 -5.54 23.47 -8.99
CA MET A 256 -5.22 23.35 -10.40
C MET A 256 -5.55 24.63 -11.17
N THR A 257 -4.97 24.78 -12.35
CA THR A 257 -5.30 25.85 -13.30
C THR A 257 -6.31 25.34 -14.34
N GLU A 258 -6.93 26.27 -15.07
CA GLU A 258 -7.46 25.96 -16.41
C GLU A 258 -6.31 25.83 -17.42
N VAL A 259 -6.62 25.68 -18.71
CA VAL A 259 -5.59 25.67 -19.76
C VAL A 259 -4.92 27.03 -19.89
N GLU A 260 -3.59 27.03 -19.81
CA GLU A 260 -2.73 28.20 -19.96
C GLU A 260 -1.69 27.96 -21.06
N HIS A 261 -1.33 29.01 -21.80
CA HIS A 261 -0.23 28.94 -22.77
C HIS A 261 1.07 29.39 -22.09
N VAL A 262 1.98 28.45 -21.85
CA VAL A 262 3.23 28.69 -21.12
C VAL A 262 4.43 28.44 -22.02
N LYS A 263 5.45 29.28 -21.90
CA LYS A 263 6.75 29.10 -22.55
C LYS A 263 7.49 27.95 -21.85
N LEU A 264 7.71 26.85 -22.56
CA LEU A 264 8.50 25.72 -22.07
C LEU A 264 9.98 25.85 -22.49
N PRO A 265 10.93 25.32 -21.72
CA PRO A 265 12.35 25.34 -22.09
C PRO A 265 12.60 24.63 -23.43
N GLY A 266 13.31 25.31 -24.34
CA GLY A 266 13.67 24.75 -25.65
C GLY A 266 12.56 24.73 -26.70
N ILE A 267 11.38 25.31 -26.43
CA ILE A 267 10.28 25.41 -27.40
C ILE A 267 9.98 26.86 -27.70
N ASP A 268 9.97 27.23 -28.98
CA ASP A 268 9.82 28.62 -29.43
C ASP A 268 8.42 29.20 -29.15
N GLN A 269 7.36 28.48 -29.50
CA GLN A 269 6.00 28.91 -29.21
C GLN A 269 5.53 28.54 -27.79
N PRO A 270 4.64 29.35 -27.17
CA PRO A 270 3.90 28.93 -25.98
C PRO A 270 3.11 27.64 -26.22
N VAL A 271 3.08 26.77 -25.23
CA VAL A 271 2.41 25.47 -25.27
C VAL A 271 1.21 25.49 -24.32
N ALA A 272 0.09 24.93 -24.77
CA ALA A 272 -1.08 24.74 -23.93
C ALA A 272 -0.79 23.71 -22.82
N THR A 273 -0.97 24.13 -21.57
CA THR A 273 -0.66 23.32 -20.39
C THR A 273 -1.71 23.48 -19.30
N VAL A 274 -1.75 22.52 -18.38
CA VAL A 274 -2.51 22.59 -17.13
C VAL A 274 -1.56 22.30 -15.96
N TRP A 275 -1.61 23.09 -14.90
CA TRP A 275 -0.91 22.80 -13.65
C TRP A 275 -1.87 22.20 -12.63
N THR A 276 -1.37 21.25 -11.85
CA THR A 276 -2.16 20.45 -10.90
C THR A 276 -1.33 20.10 -9.68
N GLU A 277 -1.92 20.14 -8.51
CA GLU A 277 -1.44 19.41 -7.34
C GLU A 277 -1.71 17.90 -7.46
N ALA A 278 -1.02 17.10 -6.65
CA ALA A 278 -1.00 15.64 -6.73
C ALA A 278 -2.34 14.97 -6.40
N GLY A 279 -3.20 15.62 -5.62
CA GLY A 279 -4.52 15.12 -5.21
C GLY A 279 -5.61 15.34 -6.25
N VAL A 280 -5.39 16.18 -7.26
CA VAL A 280 -6.37 16.47 -8.31
C VAL A 280 -6.80 15.17 -9.00
N VAL A 281 -8.11 14.92 -9.03
CA VAL A 281 -8.72 13.78 -9.73
C VAL A 281 -8.49 13.95 -11.23
N THR A 282 -8.09 12.87 -11.90
CA THR A 282 -7.72 12.86 -13.32
C THR A 282 -8.82 13.41 -14.22
N GLN A 283 -10.08 13.05 -13.94
CA GLN A 283 -11.23 13.55 -14.69
C GLN A 283 -11.32 15.08 -14.66
N ARG A 284 -11.04 15.74 -13.53
CA ARG A 284 -11.08 17.21 -13.43
C ARG A 284 -10.07 17.88 -14.36
N VAL A 285 -8.91 17.25 -14.55
CA VAL A 285 -7.87 17.71 -15.50
C VAL A 285 -8.35 17.54 -16.94
N ALA A 286 -9.00 16.41 -17.24
CA ALA A 286 -9.59 16.16 -18.55
C ALA A 286 -10.69 17.19 -18.87
N ASP A 287 -11.58 17.48 -17.92
CA ASP A 287 -12.66 18.45 -18.09
C ASP A 287 -12.11 19.87 -18.31
N ALA A 288 -11.05 20.25 -17.59
CA ALA A 288 -10.38 21.55 -17.78
C ALA A 288 -9.74 21.66 -19.17
N ALA A 289 -9.09 20.59 -19.64
CA ALA A 289 -8.55 20.54 -20.99
C ALA A 289 -9.67 20.69 -22.04
N GLU A 290 -10.79 19.97 -21.87
CA GLU A 290 -11.93 19.99 -22.79
C GLU A 290 -12.58 21.37 -22.86
N ARG A 291 -12.79 22.04 -21.70
CA ARG A 291 -13.29 23.43 -21.66
C ARG A 291 -12.39 24.40 -22.43
N GLY A 292 -11.08 24.15 -22.44
CA GLY A 292 -10.10 24.91 -23.22
C GLY A 292 -10.04 24.55 -24.71
N GLY A 293 -10.81 23.56 -25.19
CA GLY A 293 -10.72 23.04 -26.55
C GLY A 293 -9.52 22.12 -26.79
N PHE A 294 -9.02 21.50 -25.72
CA PHE A 294 -7.89 20.56 -25.71
C PHE A 294 -8.32 19.18 -25.18
N VAL A 295 -7.39 18.24 -25.16
CA VAL A 295 -7.55 16.92 -24.60
C VAL A 295 -6.38 16.60 -23.68
N PHE A 296 -6.71 16.11 -22.48
CA PHE A 296 -5.72 15.51 -21.60
C PHE A 296 -5.50 14.05 -22.01
N ALA A 297 -4.24 13.70 -22.28
CA ALA A 297 -3.86 12.41 -22.84
C ALA A 297 -3.77 11.28 -21.80
N VAL A 298 -3.58 11.62 -20.52
CA VAL A 298 -3.46 10.62 -19.45
C VAL A 298 -4.86 10.19 -19.02
N ASP A 299 -5.36 9.10 -19.60
CA ASP A 299 -6.74 8.63 -19.52
C ASP A 299 -6.89 7.19 -18.96
N PRO A 300 -6.37 6.89 -17.74
CA PRO A 300 -6.58 5.57 -17.14
C PRO A 300 -8.08 5.27 -16.98
N THR A 301 -8.45 3.99 -17.00
CA THR A 301 -9.85 3.56 -16.80
C THR A 301 -10.45 4.06 -15.48
N SER A 302 -9.61 4.32 -14.47
CA SER A 302 -10.00 4.88 -13.18
C SER A 302 -9.98 6.42 -13.14
N ALA A 303 -10.13 7.13 -14.26
CA ALA A 303 -10.00 8.59 -14.33
C ALA A 303 -10.90 9.35 -13.33
N GLU A 304 -12.07 8.81 -13.00
CA GLU A 304 -13.03 9.41 -12.06
C GLU A 304 -12.59 9.32 -10.59
N ALA A 305 -11.58 8.50 -10.27
CA ALA A 305 -11.11 8.28 -8.90
C ALA A 305 -9.58 8.38 -8.72
N SER A 306 -8.80 8.15 -9.77
CA SER A 306 -7.34 8.25 -9.74
C SER A 306 -6.89 9.71 -9.66
N CYS A 307 -5.84 9.96 -8.90
CA CYS A 307 -5.26 11.30 -8.74
C CYS A 307 -3.95 11.44 -9.54
N ILE A 308 -3.61 12.69 -9.87
CA ILE A 308 -2.42 13.07 -10.64
C ILE A 308 -1.12 12.51 -10.07
N GLY A 309 -0.92 12.56 -8.75
CA GLY A 309 0.30 12.03 -8.13
C GLY A 309 0.47 10.53 -8.38
N GLY A 310 -0.63 9.78 -8.30
CA GLY A 310 -0.64 8.35 -8.63
C GLY A 310 -0.37 8.09 -10.12
N ASN A 311 -0.93 8.90 -11.01
CA ASN A 311 -0.67 8.79 -12.45
C ASN A 311 0.81 8.97 -12.79
N ILE A 312 1.48 9.91 -12.14
CA ILE A 312 2.92 10.16 -12.29
C ILE A 312 3.72 8.96 -11.74
N ALA A 313 3.44 8.58 -10.49
CA ALA A 313 4.12 7.47 -9.81
C ALA A 313 4.00 6.13 -10.53
N MET A 314 2.90 5.91 -11.26
CA MET A 314 2.60 4.69 -12.01
C MET A 314 2.89 4.80 -13.51
N ASN A 315 3.36 5.97 -13.96
CA ASN A 315 3.48 6.33 -15.37
C ASN A 315 2.20 5.94 -16.16
N ALA A 316 1.04 6.38 -15.67
CA ALA A 316 -0.26 5.96 -16.15
C ALA A 316 -0.50 6.34 -17.60
N GLY A 317 -1.29 5.52 -18.30
CA GLY A 317 -1.77 5.80 -19.65
C GLY A 317 -3.02 4.98 -19.91
N GLY A 318 -3.80 5.39 -20.89
CA GLY A 318 -4.98 4.68 -21.35
C GLY A 318 -5.01 4.59 -22.87
N LYS A 319 -6.20 4.72 -23.46
CA LYS A 319 -6.42 4.50 -24.89
C LYS A 319 -5.71 5.58 -25.73
N LYS A 320 -5.65 6.80 -25.20
CA LYS A 320 -4.98 7.94 -25.85
C LYS A 320 -3.46 7.82 -25.89
N ALA A 321 -2.87 6.90 -25.12
CA ALA A 321 -1.43 6.69 -25.09
C ALA A 321 -0.85 6.21 -26.44
N VAL A 322 -1.69 5.66 -27.31
CA VAL A 322 -1.29 5.31 -28.69
C VAL A 322 -0.85 6.56 -29.48
N LEU A 323 -1.52 7.70 -29.27
CA LEU A 323 -1.19 8.96 -29.95
C LEU A 323 -0.13 9.77 -29.20
N TRP A 324 -0.28 9.91 -27.87
CA TRP A 324 0.49 10.88 -27.09
C TRP A 324 1.30 10.28 -25.94
N GLY A 325 1.37 8.95 -25.84
CA GLY A 325 2.11 8.26 -24.79
C GLY A 325 1.46 8.32 -23.40
N THR A 326 2.21 7.92 -22.38
CA THR A 326 1.77 7.85 -20.98
C THR A 326 2.06 9.16 -20.25
N ALA A 327 1.90 9.19 -18.93
CA ALA A 327 2.12 10.38 -18.10
C ALA A 327 3.47 11.06 -18.38
N LEU A 328 4.57 10.31 -18.44
CA LEU A 328 5.90 10.85 -18.72
C LEU A 328 5.98 11.66 -20.02
N ASP A 329 5.34 11.18 -21.09
CA ASP A 329 5.36 11.83 -22.41
C ASP A 329 4.65 13.19 -22.39
N ASN A 330 3.78 13.41 -21.41
CA ASN A 330 2.91 14.58 -21.29
C ASN A 330 3.35 15.54 -20.17
N LEU A 331 4.37 15.20 -19.39
CA LEU A 331 4.88 16.05 -18.31
C LEU A 331 5.86 17.09 -18.85
N ALA A 332 5.52 18.37 -18.64
CA ALA A 332 6.47 19.47 -18.81
C ALA A 332 7.35 19.64 -17.57
N SER A 333 6.78 19.45 -16.38
CA SER A 333 7.52 19.45 -15.11
C SER A 333 6.73 18.77 -14.00
N TRP A 334 7.42 18.32 -12.95
CA TRP A 334 6.80 17.86 -11.71
C TRP A 334 7.66 18.18 -10.51
N ARG A 335 7.01 18.24 -9.35
CA ARG A 335 7.61 18.48 -8.05
C ARG A 335 7.37 17.30 -7.14
N MET A 336 8.38 16.97 -6.34
CA MET A 336 8.30 15.89 -5.36
C MET A 336 9.15 16.17 -4.13
N VAL A 337 8.92 15.39 -3.08
CA VAL A 337 9.74 15.32 -1.88
C VAL A 337 10.46 13.98 -1.83
N THR A 338 11.78 13.99 -1.71
CA THR A 338 12.62 12.79 -1.64
C THR A 338 12.60 12.15 -0.24
N PRO A 339 13.10 10.90 -0.07
CA PRO A 339 13.23 10.27 1.24
C PRO A 339 14.12 11.04 2.23
N ASP A 340 15.06 11.85 1.71
CA ASP A 340 15.90 12.75 2.51
C ASP A 340 15.19 14.05 2.93
N ALA A 341 13.87 14.13 2.71
CA ALA A 341 13.03 15.30 2.95
C ALA A 341 13.49 16.56 2.19
N GLN A 342 14.09 16.37 1.01
CA GLN A 342 14.45 17.46 0.11
C GLN A 342 13.36 17.66 -0.94
N TRP A 343 13.16 18.91 -1.33
CA TRP A 343 12.33 19.24 -2.47
C TRP A 343 13.11 18.99 -3.76
N LEU A 344 12.44 18.43 -4.76
CA LEU A 344 12.97 18.22 -6.09
C LEU A 344 11.95 18.70 -7.12
N GLU A 345 12.38 19.58 -8.01
CA GLU A 345 11.63 19.99 -9.19
C GLU A 345 12.34 19.46 -10.43
N VAL A 346 11.59 18.77 -11.29
CA VAL A 346 12.09 18.19 -12.53
C VAL A 346 11.44 18.90 -13.70
N HIS A 347 12.24 19.42 -14.62
CA HIS A 347 11.77 20.05 -15.86
C HIS A 347 12.20 19.23 -17.06
N ARG A 348 11.26 18.95 -17.97
CA ARG A 348 11.58 18.36 -19.28
C ARG A 348 12.05 19.48 -20.22
N LEU A 349 13.27 19.35 -20.73
CA LEU A 349 13.85 20.29 -21.69
C LEU A 349 13.56 19.81 -23.11
N ASP A 350 13.32 20.76 -24.03
CA ASP A 350 13.10 20.51 -25.46
C ASP A 350 12.02 19.45 -25.70
N HIS A 351 10.91 19.58 -24.96
CA HIS A 351 9.81 18.64 -25.01
C HIS A 351 9.27 18.51 -26.45
N ASN A 352 9.31 17.30 -27.02
CA ASN A 352 8.91 17.05 -28.41
C ASN A 352 7.39 17.08 -28.65
N LEU A 353 6.60 17.30 -27.60
CA LEU A 353 5.13 17.36 -27.60
C LEU A 353 4.47 16.06 -28.14
N GLY A 354 5.19 14.95 -28.02
CA GLY A 354 4.76 13.63 -28.48
C GLY A 354 5.42 12.54 -27.63
N LYS A 355 5.48 11.33 -28.18
CA LYS A 355 6.00 10.18 -27.45
C LYS A 355 7.49 10.36 -27.18
N ILE A 356 7.92 10.12 -25.95
CA ILE A 356 9.30 10.36 -25.49
C ILE A 356 10.32 9.43 -26.16
N HIS A 357 9.90 8.27 -26.65
CA HIS A 357 10.79 7.34 -27.34
C HIS A 357 11.07 7.72 -28.79
N ASP A 358 10.36 8.70 -29.36
CA ASP A 358 10.57 9.16 -30.73
C ASP A 358 11.77 10.13 -30.83
N VAL A 359 12.30 10.63 -29.71
CA VAL A 359 13.51 11.48 -29.72
C VAL A 359 14.78 10.66 -29.54
N THR A 360 15.88 11.13 -30.14
CA THR A 360 17.21 10.52 -29.92
C THR A 360 17.65 10.62 -28.46
N MET A 361 17.41 11.77 -27.83
CA MET A 361 17.76 12.05 -26.44
C MET A 361 16.67 12.88 -25.78
N ALA A 362 16.17 12.43 -24.63
CA ALA A 362 15.32 13.21 -23.75
C ALA A 362 16.17 13.84 -22.65
N ARG A 363 15.94 15.12 -22.36
CA ARG A 363 16.73 15.89 -21.40
C ARG A 363 15.85 16.39 -20.26
N PHE A 364 16.39 16.29 -19.05
CA PHE A 364 15.71 16.75 -17.84
C PHE A 364 16.65 17.58 -16.99
N GLU A 365 16.15 18.67 -16.44
CA GLU A 365 16.84 19.44 -15.41
C GLU A 365 16.21 19.12 -14.05
N LEU A 366 17.04 18.70 -13.10
CA LEU A 366 16.66 18.35 -11.74
C LEU A 366 17.18 19.44 -10.80
N ARG A 367 16.27 20.11 -10.10
CA ARG A 367 16.56 21.21 -9.17
C ARG A 367 16.19 20.80 -7.76
N TYR A 368 17.18 20.75 -6.88
CA TYR A 368 17.01 20.36 -5.48
C TYR A 368 16.95 21.59 -4.59
N PHE A 369 16.06 21.56 -3.59
CA PHE A 369 15.91 22.61 -2.61
C PHE A 369 15.81 22.04 -1.20
N ASN A 370 16.33 22.79 -0.22
CA ASN A 370 16.27 22.40 1.18
C ASN A 370 15.12 23.15 1.88
N ALA A 371 14.13 22.40 2.38
CA ALA A 371 12.99 22.97 3.10
C ALA A 371 13.37 23.66 4.43
N HIS A 372 14.53 23.33 5.01
CA HIS A 372 14.87 23.67 6.39
C HIS A 372 15.81 24.86 6.55
N ALA A 373 16.36 25.41 5.45
CA ALA A 373 17.29 26.53 5.51
C ALA A 373 16.61 27.86 5.91
N SER A 374 15.30 28.00 5.68
CA SER A 374 14.57 29.27 5.78
C SER A 374 13.20 29.13 6.48
N GLY A 375 13.15 28.42 7.61
CA GLY A 375 11.95 28.37 8.47
C GLY A 375 10.71 27.76 7.80
N GLY A 376 10.90 26.84 6.85
CA GLY A 376 9.82 26.14 6.13
C GLY A 376 9.38 26.79 4.82
N LYS A 377 9.87 27.99 4.48
CA LYS A 377 9.64 28.59 3.16
C LYS A 377 10.78 28.22 2.21
N VAL A 378 10.41 27.69 1.04
CA VAL A 378 11.35 27.37 -0.05
C VAL A 378 11.46 28.56 -0.98
N ASP A 379 12.67 29.05 -1.21
CA ASP A 379 12.97 29.98 -2.31
C ASP A 379 13.20 29.18 -3.59
N TRP A 380 12.13 29.03 -4.39
CA TRP A 380 12.14 28.29 -5.65
C TRP A 380 13.05 28.90 -6.72
N THR A 381 13.57 30.11 -6.52
CA THR A 381 14.48 30.76 -7.47
C THR A 381 15.95 30.35 -7.27
N ARG A 382 16.26 29.74 -6.12
CA ARG A 382 17.63 29.43 -5.70
C ARG A 382 17.77 27.95 -5.32
N PRO A 383 17.94 27.05 -6.31
CA PRO A 383 18.21 25.65 -6.01
C PRO A 383 19.54 25.49 -5.27
N THR A 384 19.58 24.57 -4.33
CA THR A 384 20.81 24.18 -3.63
C THR A 384 21.71 23.32 -4.50
N ARG A 385 21.13 22.59 -5.45
CA ARG A 385 21.84 21.75 -6.43
C ARG A 385 21.00 21.66 -7.70
N THR A 386 21.66 21.70 -8.84
CA THR A 386 21.04 21.43 -10.15
C THR A 386 21.83 20.35 -10.86
N GLU A 387 21.12 19.41 -11.49
CA GLU A 387 21.66 18.31 -12.28
C GLU A 387 20.93 18.23 -13.62
N GLN A 388 21.58 17.69 -14.64
CA GLN A 388 20.95 17.38 -15.91
C GLN A 388 21.04 15.87 -16.19
N LEU A 389 19.92 15.30 -16.61
CA LEU A 389 19.84 13.91 -17.06
C LEU A 389 19.56 13.89 -18.56
N GLU A 390 20.41 13.18 -19.30
CA GLU A 390 20.22 12.90 -20.71
C GLU A 390 20.01 11.40 -20.89
N ILE A 391 18.84 11.01 -21.39
CA ILE A 391 18.42 9.62 -21.51
C ILE A 391 17.99 9.37 -22.95
N LYS A 392 18.57 8.36 -23.60
CA LYS A 392 18.16 7.98 -24.97
C LYS A 392 16.67 7.65 -24.98
N GLY A 393 15.91 8.22 -25.91
CA GLY A 393 14.45 8.04 -25.94
C GLY A 393 14.04 6.55 -25.99
N SER A 394 14.81 5.73 -26.71
CA SER A 394 14.60 4.28 -26.82
C SER A 394 14.74 3.50 -25.51
N VAL A 395 15.27 4.09 -24.44
CA VAL A 395 15.41 3.44 -23.14
C VAL A 395 14.10 3.44 -22.36
N PHE A 396 13.21 4.40 -22.60
CA PHE A 396 11.96 4.51 -21.81
C PHE A 396 10.98 3.37 -22.06
N ARG A 397 11.05 2.71 -23.22
CA ARG A 397 10.17 1.60 -23.59
C ARG A 397 10.88 0.66 -24.55
N LYS A 398 10.71 -0.65 -24.35
CA LYS A 398 11.05 -1.63 -25.40
C LYS A 398 10.29 -1.33 -26.69
N GLU A 399 10.98 -1.52 -27.81
CA GLU A 399 10.41 -1.34 -29.15
C GLU A 399 9.13 -2.17 -29.32
N GLY A 400 8.12 -1.56 -29.93
CA GLY A 400 6.80 -2.18 -30.11
C GLY A 400 5.85 -2.08 -28.90
N LEU A 401 6.32 -1.64 -27.72
CA LEU A 401 5.44 -1.45 -26.55
C LEU A 401 4.95 0.01 -26.43
N GLY A 402 3.64 0.18 -26.30
CA GLY A 402 3.04 1.49 -25.98
C GLY A 402 3.32 1.95 -24.54
N LYS A 403 3.48 1.01 -23.61
CA LYS A 403 3.91 1.22 -22.21
C LYS A 403 4.82 0.08 -21.78
N ASP A 404 5.92 0.41 -21.11
CA ASP A 404 6.85 -0.57 -20.54
C ASP A 404 6.95 -0.36 -19.03
N VAL A 405 6.53 -1.36 -18.25
CA VAL A 405 6.59 -1.35 -16.78
C VAL A 405 7.71 -2.22 -16.22
N THR A 406 8.54 -2.82 -17.08
CA THR A 406 9.57 -3.78 -16.67
C THR A 406 10.81 -3.10 -16.12
N ASP A 407 11.12 -1.89 -16.59
CA ASP A 407 12.19 -1.07 -16.03
C ASP A 407 11.63 -0.05 -15.01
N LYS A 408 11.81 -0.35 -13.73
CA LYS A 408 11.46 0.58 -12.63
C LYS A 408 12.57 1.61 -12.38
N PHE A 409 13.79 1.41 -12.87
CA PHE A 409 14.89 2.37 -12.70
C PHE A 409 14.75 3.56 -13.66
N LEU A 410 14.28 3.34 -14.90
CA LEU A 410 14.08 4.36 -15.94
C LEU A 410 15.28 5.31 -16.06
N ALA A 411 16.48 4.72 -16.13
CA ALA A 411 17.75 5.43 -16.19
C ALA A 411 17.97 6.50 -15.08
N GLY A 412 17.36 6.29 -13.91
CA GLY A 412 17.48 7.18 -12.77
C GLY A 412 16.50 8.36 -12.77
N LEU A 413 15.53 8.41 -13.69
CA LEU A 413 14.52 9.45 -13.70
C LEU A 413 13.64 9.36 -12.43
N PRO A 414 13.57 10.43 -11.60
CA PRO A 414 12.93 10.35 -10.29
C PRO A 414 11.40 10.48 -10.37
N GLY A 415 10.71 9.77 -9.48
CA GLY A 415 9.26 9.82 -9.28
C GLY A 415 8.43 9.06 -10.34
N ILE A 416 8.94 8.86 -11.54
CA ILE A 416 8.20 8.23 -12.64
C ILE A 416 8.32 6.71 -12.60
N GLN A 417 7.19 6.00 -12.56
CA GLN A 417 7.13 4.54 -12.53
C GLN A 417 7.77 3.91 -11.26
N LYS A 418 7.89 4.70 -10.20
CA LYS A 418 8.54 4.34 -8.93
C LYS A 418 7.58 3.87 -7.86
N GLU A 419 6.28 4.07 -8.09
CA GLU A 419 5.23 3.69 -7.13
C GLU A 419 5.44 4.30 -5.73
N GLY A 420 6.13 5.44 -5.66
CA GLY A 420 6.42 6.14 -4.41
C GLY A 420 7.71 5.72 -3.69
N CYS A 421 8.49 4.78 -4.24
CA CYS A 421 9.69 4.25 -3.60
C CYS A 421 10.86 5.25 -3.52
N ASP A 422 10.86 6.32 -4.32
CA ASP A 422 11.92 7.34 -4.34
C ASP A 422 11.41 8.75 -4.00
N GLY A 423 10.18 8.85 -3.48
CA GLY A 423 9.61 10.10 -2.99
C GLY A 423 8.12 10.27 -3.29
N LEU A 424 7.59 11.43 -2.92
CA LEU A 424 6.18 11.77 -3.04
C LEU A 424 5.97 12.93 -4.00
N ILE A 425 5.21 12.69 -5.07
CA ILE A 425 4.79 13.75 -5.99
C ILE A 425 3.85 14.71 -5.29
N THR A 426 4.06 16.03 -5.47
CA THR A 426 3.21 17.07 -4.86
C THR A 426 2.46 17.90 -5.89
N SER A 427 3.06 18.18 -7.05
CA SER A 427 2.43 18.95 -8.12
C SER A 427 3.13 18.70 -9.47
N ALA A 428 2.46 19.06 -10.56
CA ALA A 428 2.96 18.89 -11.92
C ALA A 428 2.33 19.88 -12.91
N ARG A 429 3.03 20.08 -14.03
CA ARG A 429 2.51 20.78 -15.20
C ARG A 429 2.52 19.85 -16.40
N TRP A 430 1.37 19.79 -17.07
CA TRP A 430 1.08 18.85 -18.15
C TRP A 430 0.88 19.58 -19.47
N VAL A 431 1.40 19.01 -20.55
CA VAL A 431 1.02 19.40 -21.91
C VAL A 431 -0.37 18.82 -22.21
N VAL A 432 -1.25 19.65 -22.80
CA VAL A 432 -2.54 19.20 -23.34
C VAL A 432 -2.56 19.31 -24.86
N HIS A 433 -3.31 18.44 -25.51
CA HIS A 433 -3.26 18.25 -26.96
C HIS A 433 -4.53 18.71 -27.65
N ARG A 434 -4.54 18.74 -28.98
CA ARG A 434 -5.77 18.91 -29.75
C ARG A 434 -6.20 17.58 -30.34
N MET A 435 -7.49 17.28 -30.27
CA MET A 435 -8.04 16.12 -30.97
C MET A 435 -7.89 16.30 -32.49
N PRO A 436 -7.68 15.21 -33.25
CA PRO A 436 -7.79 15.25 -34.70
C PRO A 436 -9.15 15.80 -35.13
N ALA A 437 -9.19 16.54 -36.25
CA ALA A 437 -10.41 17.15 -36.77
C ALA A 437 -11.52 16.13 -37.10
N HIS A 438 -11.13 14.88 -37.36
CA HIS A 438 -12.04 13.79 -37.67
C HIS A 438 -11.66 12.55 -36.86
N VAL A 439 -12.66 11.94 -36.21
CA VAL A 439 -12.52 10.69 -35.46
C VAL A 439 -13.50 9.68 -36.04
N ARG A 440 -13.04 8.46 -36.31
CA ARG A 440 -13.88 7.33 -36.72
C ARG A 440 -13.58 6.14 -35.83
N THR A 441 -14.62 5.47 -35.37
CA THR A 441 -14.50 4.21 -34.63
C THR A 441 -14.90 3.07 -35.55
N VAL A 442 -14.04 2.06 -35.67
CA VAL A 442 -14.32 0.84 -36.42
C VAL A 442 -14.33 -0.35 -35.45
N CYS A 443 -15.26 -1.26 -35.64
CA CYS A 443 -15.29 -2.55 -34.95
C CYS A 443 -14.82 -3.61 -35.94
N LEU A 444 -13.78 -4.37 -35.58
CA LEU A 444 -13.23 -5.44 -36.40
C LEU A 444 -13.37 -6.74 -35.62
N GLU A 445 -13.96 -7.75 -36.24
CA GLU A 445 -14.06 -9.11 -35.71
C GLU A 445 -13.20 -10.02 -36.60
N PHE A 446 -12.30 -10.77 -35.98
CA PHE A 446 -11.43 -11.71 -36.68
C PHE A 446 -11.85 -13.13 -36.31
N PHE A 447 -12.03 -13.98 -37.33
CA PHE A 447 -12.35 -15.40 -37.15
C PHE A 447 -11.10 -16.23 -37.45
N GLY A 448 -10.69 -17.08 -36.51
CA GLY A 448 -9.50 -17.93 -36.62
C GLY A 448 -8.81 -18.16 -35.28
N ASN A 449 -7.89 -19.11 -35.22
CA ASN A 449 -7.06 -19.32 -34.03
C ASN A 449 -5.89 -18.32 -34.06
N PRO A 450 -5.55 -17.58 -32.98
CA PRO A 450 -4.47 -16.58 -32.99
C PRO A 450 -3.06 -17.11 -33.34
N LYS A 451 -2.94 -18.44 -33.50
CA LYS A 451 -1.71 -19.16 -33.83
C LYS A 451 -1.65 -19.65 -35.28
N ASP A 452 -2.76 -19.61 -36.01
CA ASP A 452 -2.84 -19.93 -37.45
C ASP A 452 -2.62 -18.65 -38.26
#